data_AF-A0A6L3K1F3-F1
#
_entry.id   AF-A0A6L3K1F3-F1
#
_cell.length_a   1.000
_cell.length_b   1.000
_cell.length_c   1.000
_cell.angle_alpha   90.00
_cell.angle_beta   90.00
_cell.angle_gamma   90.00
#
_symmetry.space_group_name_H-M   'P 1'
#
loop_
_entity.id
_entity.type
_entity.pdbx_description
1 polymer ?
#
loop_
_entity_poly.entity_id
_entity_poly.type
_entity_poly.pdbx_seq_one_letter_code
_entity_poly.pdbx_strand_id
1 'polypeptide(L)'
;MERGIITNKEQGVHISDGEVWMTAWELADLFYTTAVTIHAAIKRILKANVLKNQETCKYIKLENGNNADVYNLDMVIALSYQIDTGHSAAFRKWVTNKVARNQDCNILLYLNKETNHTLYC
;
A
#
# COMPACT_ATOMS: atom_id res chain seq x y z
N MET A 1 15.84 1.67 14.08
CA MET A 1 14.39 1.95 14.25
C MET A 1 13.68 0.67 13.87
N GLU A 2 12.87 0.13 14.76
CA GLU A 2 11.99 -0.99 14.42
C GLU A 2 10.89 -0.47 13.50
N ARG A 3 10.67 -1.16 12.37
CA ARG A 3 9.74 -0.72 11.32
C ARG A 3 8.89 -1.88 10.85
N GLY A 4 7.61 -1.60 10.64
CA GLY A 4 6.67 -2.54 10.05
C GLY A 4 6.99 -2.74 8.57
N ILE A 5 7.00 -4.00 8.14
CA ILE A 5 7.17 -4.39 6.74
C ILE A 5 5.93 -5.15 6.32
N ILE A 6 5.38 -4.80 5.16
CA ILE A 6 4.28 -5.53 4.56
C ILE A 6 4.85 -6.58 3.61
N THR A 7 4.35 -7.81 3.70
CA THR A 7 4.71 -8.90 2.78
C THR A 7 3.46 -9.44 2.11
N ASN A 8 3.59 -9.89 0.87
CA ASN A 8 2.53 -10.53 0.11
C ASN A 8 3.05 -11.85 -0.46
N LYS A 9 2.69 -12.94 0.22
CA LYS A 9 3.13 -14.30 -0.09
C LYS A 9 1.91 -15.18 -0.37
N GLU A 10 2.13 -16.45 -0.70
CA GLU A 10 1.06 -17.42 -0.99
C GLU A 10 -0.01 -17.51 0.12
N GLN A 11 0.37 -17.27 1.38
CA GLN A 11 -0.51 -17.31 2.56
C GLN A 11 -1.36 -16.03 2.73
N GLY A 12 -1.09 -14.99 1.93
CA GLY A 12 -1.76 -13.70 1.96
C GLY A 12 -0.85 -12.53 2.30
N VAL A 13 -1.47 -11.39 2.62
CA VAL A 13 -0.79 -10.15 2.99
C VAL A 13 -0.69 -10.03 4.50
N HIS A 14 0.52 -9.80 4.99
CA HIS A 14 0.85 -9.67 6.42
C HIS A 14 1.64 -8.40 6.68
N ILE A 15 1.42 -7.78 7.85
CA ILE A 15 2.19 -6.62 8.32
C ILE A 15 2.88 -7.02 9.62
N SER A 16 4.20 -6.83 9.68
CA SER A 16 4.98 -6.99 10.92
C SER A 16 4.68 -5.88 11.93
N ASP A 17 5.01 -6.10 13.19
CA ASP A 17 4.84 -5.09 14.24
C ASP A 17 5.62 -3.79 13.93
N GLY A 18 5.06 -2.66 14.37
CA GLY A 18 5.62 -1.33 14.17
C GLY A 18 4.96 -0.49 13.08
N GLU A 19 5.35 0.78 12.99
CA GLU A 19 4.87 1.70 11.96
C GLU A 19 5.45 1.32 10.59
N VAL A 20 4.62 1.29 9.56
CA VAL A 20 5.03 0.86 8.21
C VAL A 20 6.02 1.87 7.62
N TRP A 21 7.25 1.40 7.38
CA TRP A 21 8.28 2.10 6.63
C TRP A 21 9.04 1.10 5.77
N MET A 22 8.87 1.18 4.46
CA MET A 22 9.40 0.21 3.50
C MET A 22 10.34 0.85 2.48
N THR A 23 11.45 0.18 2.21
CA THR A 23 12.39 0.55 1.15
C THR A 23 11.80 0.27 -0.24
N ALA A 24 12.38 0.87 -1.29
CA ALA A 24 11.99 0.56 -2.67
C ALA A 24 12.14 -0.92 -3.04
N TRP A 25 13.10 -1.62 -2.43
CA TRP A 25 13.31 -3.06 -2.62
C TRP A 25 12.21 -3.91 -2.01
N GLU A 26 11.76 -3.57 -0.80
CA GLU A 26 10.66 -4.28 -0.15
C GLU A 26 9.32 -3.99 -0.82
N LEU A 27 9.13 -2.78 -1.33
CA LEU A 27 7.97 -2.44 -2.16
C LEU A 27 7.98 -3.22 -3.48
N ALA A 28 9.16 -3.43 -4.07
CA ALA A 28 9.30 -4.23 -5.27
C ALA A 28 8.94 -5.70 -5.01
N ASP A 29 9.36 -6.26 -3.87
CA ASP A 29 8.96 -7.60 -3.41
C ASP A 29 7.44 -7.68 -3.18
N LEU A 30 6.88 -6.73 -2.43
CA LEU A 30 5.45 -6.68 -2.10
C LEU A 30 4.53 -6.70 -3.34
N PHE A 31 4.92 -5.99 -4.39
CA PHE A 31 4.13 -5.87 -5.62
C PHE A 31 4.62 -6.75 -6.76
N TYR A 32 5.61 -7.61 -6.51
CA TYR A 32 6.22 -8.50 -7.51
C TYR A 32 6.62 -7.74 -8.78
N THR A 33 7.44 -6.71 -8.59
CA THR A 33 7.96 -5.85 -9.66
C THR A 33 9.43 -5.51 -9.41
N THR A 34 9.98 -4.51 -10.12
CA THR A 34 11.37 -4.09 -9.95
C THR A 34 11.45 -2.77 -9.18
N ALA A 35 12.57 -2.55 -8.48
CA ALA A 35 12.85 -1.27 -7.82
C ALA A 35 12.81 -0.10 -8.82
N VAL A 36 13.21 -0.32 -10.08
CA VAL A 36 13.12 0.69 -11.15
C VAL A 36 11.65 1.09 -11.41
N THR A 37 10.75 0.12 -11.49
CA THR A 37 9.30 0.38 -11.62
C THR A 37 8.77 1.16 -10.42
N ILE A 38 9.19 0.78 -9.20
CA ILE A 38 8.82 1.50 -7.97
C ILE A 38 9.25 2.96 -8.04
N HIS A 39 10.52 3.25 -8.32
CA HIS A 39 11.02 4.63 -8.40
C HIS A 39 10.30 5.45 -9.48
N ALA A 40 10.01 4.85 -10.64
CA ALA A 40 9.23 5.50 -11.69
C ALA A 40 7.80 5.83 -11.23
N ALA A 41 7.15 4.93 -10.50
CA ALA A 41 5.80 5.14 -9.96
C ALA A 41 5.78 6.20 -8.85
N ILE A 42 6.74 6.18 -7.91
CA ILE A 42 6.90 7.21 -6.88
C ILE A 42 7.06 8.59 -7.53
N LYS A 43 7.91 8.70 -8.57
CA LYS A 43 8.09 9.97 -9.29
C LYS A 43 6.79 10.47 -9.92
N ARG A 44 5.94 9.59 -10.45
CA ARG A 44 4.62 9.97 -10.99
C ARG A 44 3.68 10.46 -9.89
N ILE A 45 3.60 9.76 -8.76
CA ILE A 45 2.77 10.12 -7.61
C ILE A 45 3.14 11.50 -7.08
N LEU A 46 4.43 11.75 -6.87
CA LEU A 46 4.94 13.02 -6.38
C LEU A 46 4.72 14.15 -7.40
N LYS A 47 4.94 13.89 -8.71
CA LYS A 47 4.69 14.87 -9.77
C LYS A 47 3.22 15.26 -9.89
N ALA A 48 2.31 14.31 -9.66
CA ALA A 48 0.88 14.54 -9.64
C ALA A 48 0.40 15.23 -8.35
N ASN A 49 1.30 15.51 -7.40
CA ASN A 49 1.00 16.10 -6.10
C ASN A 49 -0.08 15.33 -5.31
N VAL A 50 -0.18 14.01 -5.55
CA VAL A 50 -1.09 13.11 -4.81
C VAL A 50 -0.61 12.92 -3.38
N LEU A 51 0.70 12.88 -3.19
CA LEU A 51 1.38 12.81 -1.89
C LEU A 51 2.54 13.80 -1.88
N LYS A 52 2.85 14.35 -0.70
CA LYS A 52 4.03 15.18 -0.51
C LYS A 52 5.20 14.34 -0.05
N ASN A 53 6.36 14.54 -0.66
CA ASN A 53 7.57 13.76 -0.39
C ASN A 53 7.98 13.85 1.10
N GLN A 54 7.93 15.04 1.69
CA GLN A 54 8.32 15.29 3.08
C GLN A 54 7.46 14.54 4.11
N GLU A 55 6.23 14.18 3.75
CA GLU A 55 5.28 13.48 4.63
C GLU A 55 5.39 11.95 4.47
N THR A 56 5.86 11.49 3.30
CA THR A 56 5.75 10.08 2.89
C THR A 56 7.10 9.38 2.69
N CYS A 57 8.22 10.10 2.77
CA CYS A 57 9.57 9.58 2.62
C CYS A 57 10.47 10.01 3.80
N LYS A 58 11.26 9.09 4.32
CA LYS A 58 12.33 9.36 5.29
C LYS A 58 13.63 8.73 4.81
N TYR A 59 14.75 9.35 5.12
CA TYR A 59 16.07 8.75 4.95
C TYR A 59 16.56 8.24 6.30
N ILE A 60 16.74 6.92 6.43
CA ILE A 60 17.06 6.28 7.71
C ILE A 60 18.25 5.33 7.58
N LYS A 61 18.90 5.05 8.72
CA LYS A 61 19.87 3.95 8.85
C LYS A 61 19.14 2.65 9.19
N LEU A 62 19.26 1.66 8.32
CA LEU A 62 18.73 0.31 8.46
C LEU A 62 19.58 -0.51 9.46
N GLU A 63 19.04 -1.64 9.90
CA GLU A 63 19.72 -2.55 10.85
C GLU A 63 21.01 -3.16 10.27
N ASN A 64 21.06 -3.38 8.96
CA ASN A 64 22.26 -3.81 8.26
C ASN A 64 23.34 -2.71 8.14
N GLY A 65 23.12 -1.54 8.73
CA GLY A 65 24.04 -0.42 8.75
C GLY A 65 23.96 0.50 7.53
N ASN A 66 23.23 0.11 6.48
CA ASN A 66 23.06 0.92 5.27
C ASN A 66 22.03 2.03 5.48
N ASN A 67 22.22 3.15 4.80
CA ASN A 67 21.19 4.20 4.75
C ASN A 67 20.31 4.00 3.53
N ALA A 68 19.01 4.23 3.67
CA ALA A 68 18.05 4.08 2.58
C ALA A 68 16.87 5.04 2.74
N ASP A 69 16.29 5.41 1.59
CA ASP A 69 14.96 6.00 1.54
C ASP A 69 13.92 4.94 1.88
N VAL A 70 13.02 5.28 2.80
CA VAL A 70 11.88 4.47 3.21
C VAL A 70 10.57 5.25 3.07
N TYR A 71 9.51 4.51 2.76
CA TYR A 71 8.21 5.06 2.42
C TYR A 71 7.13 4.54 3.35
N ASN A 72 6.20 5.41 3.73
CA ASN A 72 5.13 5.10 4.66
C ASN A 72 3.97 4.31 4.01
N LEU A 73 2.96 3.98 4.81
CA LEU A 73 1.76 3.27 4.34
C LEU A 73 0.99 4.00 3.22
N ASP A 74 0.91 5.34 3.27
CA ASP A 74 0.20 6.12 2.24
C ASP A 74 0.84 5.93 0.85
N MET A 75 2.17 5.96 0.80
CA MET A 75 2.91 5.69 -0.42
C MET A 75 2.70 4.24 -0.89
N VAL A 76 2.68 3.27 0.03
CA VAL A 76 2.40 1.86 -0.32
C VAL A 76 1.01 1.71 -0.95
N ILE A 77 -0.01 2.35 -0.37
CA ILE A 77 -1.37 2.34 -0.90
C ILE A 77 -1.41 3.01 -2.27
N ALA A 78 -0.81 4.20 -2.43
CA ALA A 78 -0.78 4.90 -3.71
C ALA A 78 -0.08 4.08 -4.81
N LEU A 79 1.05 3.44 -4.47
CA LEU A 79 1.78 2.56 -5.39
C LEU A 79 0.95 1.36 -5.83
N SER A 80 0.11 0.81 -4.94
CA SER A 80 -0.76 -0.31 -5.30
C SER A 80 -1.73 0.02 -6.43
N TYR A 81 -2.04 1.30 -6.70
CA TYR A 81 -2.87 1.72 -7.84
C TYR A 81 -2.06 2.12 -9.08
N GLN A 82 -0.74 2.32 -8.94
CA GLN A 82 0.16 2.65 -10.05
C GLN A 82 0.84 1.42 -10.65
N ILE A 83 0.82 0.29 -9.95
CA ILE A 83 1.46 -0.96 -10.33
C ILE A 83 0.35 -1.99 -10.60
N ASP A 84 0.31 -2.49 -11.83
CA ASP A 84 -0.72 -3.44 -12.26
C ASP A 84 -0.18 -4.87 -12.25
N THR A 85 -0.11 -5.44 -11.05
CA THR A 85 0.21 -6.86 -10.85
C THR A 85 -0.88 -7.56 -10.05
N GLY A 86 -0.94 -8.90 -10.16
CA GLY A 86 -1.81 -9.71 -9.29
C GLY A 86 -1.52 -9.50 -7.80
N HIS A 87 -0.27 -9.20 -7.45
CA HIS A 87 0.14 -8.88 -6.08
C HIS A 87 -0.42 -7.52 -5.63
N SER A 88 -0.38 -6.50 -6.48
CA SER A 88 -1.03 -5.22 -6.19
C SER A 88 -2.56 -5.37 -6.06
N ALA A 89 -3.20 -6.19 -6.89
CA ALA A 89 -4.63 -6.49 -6.76
C ALA A 89 -4.97 -7.21 -5.45
N ALA A 90 -4.17 -8.20 -5.05
CA ALA A 90 -4.32 -8.90 -3.78
C ALA A 90 -4.13 -7.95 -2.58
N PHE A 91 -3.13 -7.07 -2.63
CA PHE A 91 -2.93 -6.04 -1.61
C PHE A 91 -4.12 -5.09 -1.50
N ARG A 92 -4.65 -4.57 -2.62
CA ARG A 92 -5.85 -3.70 -2.61
C ARG A 92 -7.04 -4.43 -1.97
N LYS A 93 -7.29 -5.68 -2.35
CA LYS A 93 -8.36 -6.50 -1.75
C LYS A 93 -8.16 -6.69 -0.25
N TRP A 94 -6.93 -6.93 0.18
CA TRP A 94 -6.59 -7.06 1.59
C TRP A 94 -6.85 -5.76 2.37
N VAL A 95 -6.43 -4.60 1.84
CA VAL A 95 -6.71 -3.29 2.46
C VAL A 95 -8.23 -3.07 2.59
N THR A 96 -8.98 -3.27 1.50
CA THR A 96 -10.45 -3.13 1.52
C THR A 96 -11.10 -4.05 2.54
N ASN A 97 -10.68 -5.31 2.61
CA ASN A 97 -11.21 -6.26 3.58
C ASN A 97 -10.88 -5.89 5.03
N LYS A 98 -9.68 -5.36 5.29
CA LYS A 98 -9.29 -4.88 6.63
C LYS A 98 -10.10 -3.67 7.05
N VAL A 99 -10.31 -2.70 6.15
CA VAL A 99 -11.13 -1.53 6.42
C VAL A 99 -12.60 -1.93 6.62
N ALA A 100 -13.16 -2.77 5.76
CA ALA A 100 -14.55 -3.23 5.87
C ALA A 100 -14.80 -4.03 7.15
N ARG A 101 -13.86 -4.87 7.59
CA ARG A 101 -13.98 -5.63 8.85
C ARG A 101 -13.84 -4.78 10.11
N ASN A 102 -13.11 -3.67 10.04
CA ASN A 102 -12.98 -2.73 11.16
C ASN A 102 -14.16 -1.76 11.26
N GLN A 103 -15.08 -1.78 10.30
CA GLN A 103 -16.30 -1.00 10.36
C GLN A 103 -17.42 -1.90 10.87
N ASP A 104 -17.82 -1.72 12.14
CA ASP A 104 -19.12 -2.19 12.66
C ASP A 104 -20.31 -1.40 12.05
N CYS A 105 -20.11 -0.76 10.90
CA CYS A 105 -21.08 0.10 10.24
C CYS A 105 -21.42 -0.47 8.86
N ASN A 106 -22.71 -0.67 8.62
CA ASN A 106 -23.25 -0.90 7.28
C ASN A 106 -22.89 0.30 6.40
N ILE A 107 -21.96 0.13 5.45
CA ILE A 107 -21.71 1.14 4.42
C ILE A 107 -22.93 1.13 3.49
N LEU A 108 -23.83 2.09 3.66
CA LEU A 108 -24.95 2.28 2.73
C LEU A 108 -24.43 2.97 1.47
N LEU A 109 -24.13 2.18 0.43
CA LEU A 109 -23.75 2.70 -0.87
C LEU A 109 -25.02 3.03 -1.67
N TYR A 110 -25.38 4.31 -1.73
CA TYR A 110 -26.37 4.79 -2.70
C TYR A 110 -25.75 4.82 -4.08
N LEU A 111 -25.81 3.70 -4.79
CA LEU A 111 -25.53 3.66 -6.22
C LEU A 111 -26.73 4.25 -6.94
N ASN A 112 -26.56 5.45 -7.49
CA ASN A 112 -27.57 6.09 -8.31
C ASN A 112 -27.63 5.38 -9.68
N LYS A 113 -28.39 4.29 -9.71
CA LYS A 113 -28.89 3.64 -10.92
C LYS A 113 -30.28 3.15 -10.56
N GLU A 114 -31.26 3.37 -11.44
CA GLU A 114 -32.70 3.17 -11.26
C GLU A 114 -33.18 1.75 -10.86
N THR A 115 -32.39 0.96 -10.15
CA THR A 115 -32.78 -0.36 -9.64
C THR A 115 -32.17 -0.58 -8.26
N ASN A 116 -33.01 -0.43 -7.24
CA ASN A 116 -32.69 -0.76 -5.84
C ASN A 116 -32.41 -2.27 -5.73
N HIS A 117 -31.14 -2.65 -5.60
CA HIS A 117 -30.79 -3.98 -5.15
C HIS A 117 -29.95 -3.88 -3.88
N THR A 118 -30.56 -4.27 -2.76
CA THR A 118 -29.88 -4.56 -1.51
C THR A 118 -29.16 -5.89 -1.65
N LEU A 119 -27.83 -5.87 -1.69
CA LEU A 119 -27.02 -7.07 -1.59
C LEU A 119 -26.68 -7.30 -0.12
N TYR A 120 -27.13 -8.43 0.40
CA TYR A 120 -26.69 -8.96 1.69
C TYR A 120 -25.44 -9.82 1.47
N CYS A 121 -24.47 -9.72 2.39
CA CYS A 121 -23.38 -10.67 2.50
C CYS A 121 -23.85 -11.95 3.19
#